data_AF-A0A3A0G8K8-F1
#
_entry.id   AF-A0A3A0G8K8-F1
#
_cell.length_a   1.000
_cell.length_b   1.000
_cell.length_c   1.000
_cell.angle_alpha   90.00
_cell.angle_beta   90.00
_cell.angle_gamma   90.00
#
_symmetry.space_group_name_H-M   'P 1'
#
loop_
_entity.id
_entity.type
_entity.pdbx_description
1 polymer ?
#
loop_
_entity_poly.entity_id
_entity_poly.type
_entity_poly.pdbx_seq_one_letter_code
_entity_poly.pdbx_strand_id
1 'polypeptide(L)'
;MTIRTKHTKNPLVLGFGLTAGLGIILMILALAFGVAAGADADSSMVSLLFVGGIGLFALGLVAWFFVVQPHKHFDDINVPAEADHHHEPHDIVPAEAHAVEAHHE
;
A
#
# COMPACT_ATOMS: atom_id res chain seq x y z
N MET A 1 -16.18 -6.42 15.36
CA MET A 1 -15.23 -5.57 14.61
C MET A 1 -14.18 -6.50 14.00
N THR A 2 -14.29 -6.80 12.71
CA THR A 2 -13.38 -7.73 12.02
C THR A 2 -12.27 -6.93 11.35
N ILE A 3 -11.06 -6.95 11.91
CA ILE A 3 -9.90 -6.32 11.29
C ILE A 3 -9.46 -7.24 10.14
N ARG A 4 -9.73 -6.85 8.89
CA ARG A 4 -9.11 -7.47 7.71
C ARG A 4 -7.63 -7.06 7.68
N THR A 5 -6.75 -7.92 8.19
CA THR A 5 -5.31 -7.79 7.94
C THR A 5 -5.05 -8.22 6.49
N LYS A 6 -4.73 -7.26 5.60
CA LYS A 6 -4.15 -7.60 4.29
C LYS A 6 -2.74 -8.16 4.56
N HIS A 7 -2.61 -9.47 4.69
CA HIS A 7 -1.30 -10.11 4.73
C HIS A 7 -0.55 -9.76 3.45
N THR A 8 0.64 -9.17 3.60
CA THR A 8 1.61 -9.07 2.50
C THR A 8 1.99 -10.49 2.08
N LYS A 9 1.46 -10.95 0.95
CA LYS A 9 1.73 -12.29 0.41
C LYS A 9 3.07 -12.38 -0.33
N ASN A 10 3.76 -11.25 -0.54
CA ASN A 10 4.98 -11.19 -1.34
C ASN A 10 6.20 -10.85 -0.46
N PRO A 11 7.02 -11.85 -0.09
CA PRO A 11 8.20 -11.62 0.74
C PRO A 11 9.24 -10.71 0.08
N LEU A 12 9.26 -10.62 -1.25
CA LEU A 12 10.15 -9.69 -1.96
C LEU A 12 9.76 -8.23 -1.72
N VAL A 13 8.47 -7.93 -1.78
CA VAL A 13 7.96 -6.57 -1.52
C VAL A 13 8.30 -6.14 -0.10
N LEU A 14 8.18 -7.05 0.88
CA LEU A 14 8.63 -6.81 2.24
C LEU A 14 10.15 -6.56 2.29
N GLY A 15 10.96 -7.38 1.62
CA GLY A 15 12.41 -7.23 1.57
C GLY A 15 12.85 -5.89 0.98
N PHE A 16 12.22 -5.44 -0.11
CA PHE A 16 12.48 -4.12 -0.69
C PHE A 16 12.08 -2.99 0.26
N GLY A 17 10.94 -3.13 0.94
CA GLY A 17 10.50 -2.18 1.97
C GLY A 17 11.47 -2.08 3.14
N LEU A 18 11.99 -3.21 3.63
CA LEU A 18 13.02 -3.24 4.68
C LEU A 18 14.33 -2.61 4.21
N THR A 19 14.75 -2.89 2.97
CA THR A 19 15.95 -2.30 2.37
C THR A 19 15.83 -0.79 2.24
N ALA A 20 14.68 -0.31 1.74
CA ALA A 20 14.42 1.11 1.62
C ALA A 20 14.33 1.79 2.99
N GLY A 21 13.65 1.16 3.95
CA GLY A 21 13.54 1.63 5.33
C GLY A 21 14.91 1.72 6.02
N LEU A 22 15.79 0.75 5.82
CA LEU A 22 17.16 0.78 6.32
C LEU A 22 17.93 1.98 5.76
N GLY A 23 17.78 2.28 4.47
CA GLY A 23 18.38 3.46 3.86
C GLY A 23 17.95 4.76 4.55
N ILE A 24 16.66 4.89 4.86
CA ILE A 24 16.13 6.04 5.62
C ILE A 24 16.72 6.11 7.03
N ILE A 25 16.78 4.99 7.74
CA ILE A 25 17.36 4.94 9.09
C ILE A 25 18.82 5.42 9.07
N LEU A 26 19.62 4.97 8.12
CA LEU A 26 21.01 5.41 7.99
C LEU A 26 21.13 6.91 7.72
N MET A 27 20.28 7.47 6.85
CA MET A 27 20.26 8.91 6.60
C MET A 27 19.92 9.70 7.86
N ILE A 28 18.91 9.28 8.63
CA ILE A 28 18.53 9.93 9.89
C ILE A 28 19.67 9.88 10.90
N LEU A 29 20.31 8.71 11.06
CA LEU A 29 21.44 8.54 11.98
C LEU A 29 22.66 9.38 11.56
N ALA A 30 22.95 9.47 10.27
CA ALA A 30 24.03 10.31 9.75
C ALA A 30 23.80 11.79 10.09
N LEU A 31 22.58 12.29 9.86
CA LEU A 31 22.22 13.67 10.18
C LEU A 31 22.23 13.93 11.68
N ALA A 32 21.67 13.01 12.49
CA ALA A 32 21.66 13.12 13.94
C ALA A 32 23.09 13.17 14.50
N PHE A 33 23.99 12.31 14.01
CA PHE A 33 25.39 12.31 14.41
C PHE A 33 26.11 13.60 13.99
N GLY A 34 25.90 14.06 12.75
CA GLY A 34 26.50 15.30 12.26
C GLY A 34 26.10 16.51 13.11
N VAL A 35 24.84 16.59 13.55
CA VAL A 35 24.38 17.65 14.45
C VAL A 35 24.94 17.49 15.86
N ALA A 36 24.93 16.27 16.41
CA ALA A 36 25.35 16.02 17.78
C ALA A 36 26.87 16.21 17.99
N ALA A 37 27.69 15.82 17.01
CA ALA A 37 29.15 15.95 17.08
C ALA A 37 29.65 17.32 16.61
N GLY A 38 28.85 18.09 15.86
CA GLY A 38 29.19 19.45 15.44
C GLY A 38 30.52 19.53 14.69
N ALA A 39 31.46 20.34 15.19
CA ALA A 39 32.77 20.54 14.57
C ALA A 39 33.69 19.32 14.63
N ASP A 40 33.44 18.38 15.56
CA ASP A 40 34.23 17.16 15.72
C ASP A 40 33.70 16.01 14.84
N ALA A 41 32.63 16.23 14.07
CA ALA A 41 32.05 15.22 13.20
C ALA A 41 32.98 14.89 12.03
N ASP A 42 33.28 13.60 11.84
CA ASP A 42 33.96 13.13 10.63
C ASP A 42 33.02 13.26 9.42
N SER A 43 33.28 14.30 8.62
CA SER A 43 32.55 14.59 7.39
C SER A 43 32.55 13.44 6.38
N SER A 44 33.62 12.63 6.32
CA SER A 44 33.71 11.49 5.42
C SER A 44 32.79 10.36 5.88
N MET A 45 32.74 10.09 7.18
CA MET A 45 31.82 9.09 7.75
C MET A 45 30.36 9.52 7.58
N VAL A 46 30.03 10.78 7.89
CA VAL A 46 28.66 11.31 7.77
C VAL A 46 28.20 11.26 6.32
N SER A 47 29.02 11.72 5.38
CA SER A 47 28.67 11.70 3.95
C SER A 47 28.53 10.27 3.42
N LEU A 48 29.42 9.34 3.82
CA LEU A 48 29.32 7.93 3.45
C LEU A 48 28.03 7.30 3.93
N LEU A 49 27.65 7.50 5.20
CA LEU A 49 26.41 6.95 5.74
C LEU A 49 25.17 7.56 5.06
N PHE A 50 25.20 8.87 4.81
CA PHE A 50 24.07 9.55 4.17
C PHE A 50 23.90 9.11 2.71
N VAL A 51 24.98 9.12 1.92
CA VAL A 51 24.96 8.70 0.50
C VAL A 51 24.71 7.19 0.39
N GLY A 52 25.29 6.39 1.28
CA GLY A 52 24.99 4.95 1.39
C GLY A 52 23.52 4.69 1.70
N GLY A 53 22.93 5.49 2.59
CA GLY A 53 21.49 5.49 2.88
C GLY A 53 20.63 5.82 1.66
N ILE A 54 21.00 6.85 0.89
CA ILE A 54 20.36 7.18 -0.41
C ILE A 54 20.47 5.98 -1.36
N GLY A 55 21.64 5.36 -1.47
CA GLY A 55 21.86 4.20 -2.33
C GLY A 55 20.94 3.03 -1.99
N LEU A 56 20.83 2.67 -0.71
CA LEU A 56 19.93 1.60 -0.25
C LEU A 56 18.46 1.97 -0.46
N PHE A 57 18.07 3.22 -0.20
CA PHE A 57 16.72 3.70 -0.43
C PHE A 57 16.33 3.61 -1.91
N ALA A 58 17.19 4.13 -2.79
CA ALA A 58 17.00 4.07 -4.24
C ALA A 58 16.95 2.63 -4.74
N LEU A 59 17.85 1.75 -4.26
CA LEU A 59 17.86 0.35 -4.65
C LEU A 59 16.56 -0.37 -4.25
N GLY A 60 16.08 -0.17 -3.03
CA GLY A 60 14.81 -0.72 -2.57
C GLY A 60 13.62 -0.22 -3.40
N LEU A 61 13.56 1.08 -3.68
CA LEU A 61 12.49 1.67 -4.50
C LEU A 61 12.52 1.19 -5.95
N VAL A 62 13.69 1.15 -6.57
CA VAL A 62 13.85 0.73 -7.97
C VAL A 62 13.50 -0.75 -8.10
N ALA A 63 14.02 -1.61 -7.22
CA ALA A 63 13.71 -3.04 -7.21
C ALA A 63 12.20 -3.27 -7.01
N TRP A 64 11.58 -2.54 -6.09
CA TRP A 64 10.13 -2.57 -5.89
C TRP A 64 9.36 -2.18 -7.15
N PHE A 65 9.74 -1.08 -7.81
CA PHE A 65 9.07 -0.59 -9.03
C PHE A 65 9.09 -1.63 -10.15
N PHE A 66 10.23 -2.30 -10.37
CA PHE A 66 10.34 -3.32 -11.41
C PHE A 66 9.62 -4.64 -11.09
N VAL A 67 9.43 -4.95 -9.80
CA VAL A 67 8.73 -6.17 -9.38
C VAL A 67 7.22 -5.97 -9.31
N VAL A 68 6.75 -4.87 -8.71
CA VAL A 68 5.31 -4.58 -8.60
C VAL A 68 4.76 -4.03 -9.91
N GLN A 69 5.60 -3.41 -10.73
CA GLN A 69 5.23 -2.83 -12.03
C GLN A 69 3.92 -2.04 -11.95
N PRO A 70 3.82 -1.05 -11.04
CA PRO A 70 2.56 -0.35 -10.80
C PRO A 70 2.00 0.28 -12.07
N HIS A 71 2.87 0.59 -13.04
CA HIS A 71 2.50 1.13 -14.34
C HIS A 71 1.62 0.23 -15.21
N LYS A 72 1.57 -1.08 -14.92
CA LYS A 72 0.70 -2.02 -15.65
C LYS A 72 -0.71 -2.13 -15.08
N HIS A 73 -0.94 -1.57 -13.89
CA HIS A 73 -2.20 -1.64 -13.17
C HIS A 73 -2.87 -0.26 -13.03
N PHE A 74 -2.44 0.73 -13.81
CA PHE A 74 -3.17 1.98 -13.91
C PHE A 74 -4.48 1.71 -14.64
N ASP A 75 -5.57 2.02 -13.98
CA ASP A 75 -6.92 2.00 -14.55
C ASP A 75 -7.00 3.08 -15.63
N ASP A 76 -7.47 2.72 -16.83
CA ASP A 76 -7.61 3.69 -17.92
C ASP A 76 -8.69 4.69 -17.51
N ILE A 77 -8.30 5.94 -17.26
CA ILE A 77 -9.23 6.98 -16.81
C ILE A 77 -10.39 7.22 -17.79
N ASN A 78 -10.23 6.84 -19.07
CA ASN A 78 -11.27 6.99 -20.09
C ASN A 78 -12.23 5.80 -20.15
N VAL A 79 -11.92 4.72 -19.43
CA VAL A 79 -12.80 3.58 -19.26
C VAL A 79 -13.34 3.64 -17.84
N PRO A 80 -14.67 3.78 -17.64
CA PRO A 80 -15.20 3.71 -16.29
C PRO A 80 -14.83 2.36 -15.69
N ALA A 81 -14.19 2.37 -14.51
CA ALA A 81 -13.93 1.16 -13.75
C ALA A 81 -15.21 0.32 -13.72
N GLU A 82 -15.14 -0.97 -14.06
CA GLU A 82 -16.29 -1.87 -13.92
C GLU A 82 -16.82 -1.70 -12.50
N ALA A 83 -18.02 -1.12 -12.40
CA ALA A 83 -18.70 -1.00 -11.14
C ALA A 83 -19.02 -2.43 -10.71
N ASP A 84 -18.16 -3.01 -9.87
CA ASP A 84 -18.43 -4.24 -9.10
C ASP A 84 -19.49 -3.92 -8.01
N HIS A 85 -20.56 -3.27 -8.45
CA HIS A 85 -21.81 -3.12 -7.76
C HIS A 85 -22.73 -4.10 -8.47
N HIS A 86 -22.76 -5.32 -7.94
CA HIS A 86 -23.85 -6.26 -8.18
C HIS A 86 -25.18 -5.53 -7.93
N HIS A 87 -25.75 -4.96 -8.98
CA HIS A 87 -27.19 -4.81 -9.06
C HIS A 87 -27.70 -6.22 -9.31
N GLU A 88 -27.97 -6.97 -8.24
CA GLU A 88 -28.95 -8.04 -8.38
C GLU A 88 -30.20 -7.39 -8.99
N PRO A 89 -30.75 -7.93 -10.09
CA PRO A 89 -32.08 -7.55 -10.49
C PRO A 89 -32.99 -7.91 -9.32
N HIS A 90 -33.52 -6.91 -8.62
CA HIS A 90 -34.65 -7.12 -7.75
C HIS A 90 -35.78 -7.62 -8.65
N ASP A 91 -35.94 -8.93 -8.73
CA ASP A 91 -37.11 -9.57 -9.32
C ASP A 91 -38.32 -8.92 -8.67
N ILE A 92 -39.05 -8.15 -9.46
CA ILE A 92 -40.35 -7.63 -9.07
C ILE A 92 -41.27 -8.84 -9.08
N VAL A 93 -41.35 -9.57 -7.98
CA VAL A 93 -42.39 -10.57 -7.77
C VAL A 93 -43.69 -9.77 -7.60
N PRO A 94 -44.67 -9.88 -8.52
CA PRO A 94 -45.98 -9.31 -8.26
C PRO A 94 -46.53 -10.02 -7.02
N ALA A 95 -46.88 -9.26 -5.99
CA ALA A 95 -47.51 -9.81 -4.80
C ALA A 95 -48.76 -10.56 -5.23
N GLU A 96 -48.75 -11.89 -5.06
CA GLU A 96 -49.94 -12.70 -5.26
C GLU A 96 -51.05 -12.16 -4.36
N ALA A 97 -52.24 -12.00 -4.95
CA ALA A 97 -53.41 -11.45 -4.31
C ALA A 97 -53.71 -12.20 -3.01
N HIS A 98 -53.70 -11.48 -1.89
CA HIS A 98 -54.19 -11.98 -0.61
C HIS A 98 -55.64 -12.44 -0.77
N ALA A 99 -55.85 -13.75 -0.85
CA ALA A 99 -57.15 -14.36 -0.71
C ALA A 99 -57.64 -14.11 0.73
N VAL A 100 -58.72 -13.34 0.85
CA VAL A 100 -59.44 -13.12 2.10
C VAL A 100 -60.12 -14.44 2.46
N GLU A 101 -59.60 -15.16 3.46
CA GLU A 101 -60.28 -16.30 4.06
C GLU A 101 -61.39 -15.76 4.98
N ALA A 102 -62.64 -15.99 4.56
CA ALA A 102 -63.83 -15.58 5.27
C ALA A 102 -64.08 -16.50 6.47
N HIS A 103 -64.02 -15.94 7.68
CA HIS A 103 -64.59 -16.55 8.88
C HIS A 103 -66.11 -16.44 8.85
N HIS A 104 -66.83 -17.56 8.80
CA HIS A 104 -68.23 -17.66 9.19
C HIS A 104 -68.48 -19.00 9.91
N GLU A 105 -68.85 -18.84 11.20
CA GLU A 105 -69.52 -19.76 12.15
C GLU A 105 -68.77 -20.96 12.74
#